data_AF-A0AAD6E556-F1
#
_entry.id   AF-A0AAD6E556-F1
#
_cell.length_a   1.000
_cell.length_b   1.000
_cell.length_c   1.000
_cell.angle_alpha   90.00
_cell.angle_beta   90.00
_cell.angle_gamma   90.00
#
_symmetry.space_group_name_H-M   'P 1'
#
loop_
_entity.id
_entity.type
_entity.pdbx_description
1 polymer ?
#
loop_
_entity_poly.entity_id
_entity_poly.type
_entity_poly.pdbx_seq_one_letter_code
_entity_poly.pdbx_strand_id
1 'polypeptide(L)'
;MPASVPHSAPGTGVPVLLSNDAKFPGGDHQKLARKMNDLAAICTLRWTRTLYDWYTSAWEGQKSPVILDAADIVEQPELTRHFCDIIGLDPSKIQFEWKAVDQEKLAQHPLWLHTRATLMTSSGITPGKTFRGVTIEEEEVKWRTEFGDTVATKLLQWVQGAMADYEYLFNRRLTL
;
A
#
# COMPACT_ATOMS: atom_id res chain seq x y z
N MET A 1 10.97 -45.91 -13.05
CA MET A 1 11.71 -45.54 -11.83
C MET A 1 12.35 -44.17 -12.05
N PRO A 2 12.33 -43.30 -11.04
CA PRO A 2 12.12 -41.87 -11.22
C PRO A 2 13.45 -41.10 -11.32
N ALA A 3 13.46 -40.10 -12.21
CA ALA A 3 14.48 -39.05 -12.18
C ALA A 3 14.06 -38.01 -11.14
N SER A 4 14.90 -37.85 -10.13
CA SER A 4 14.75 -36.93 -9.01
C SER A 4 14.58 -35.48 -9.47
N VAL A 5 13.51 -34.82 -9.02
CA VAL A 5 13.34 -33.37 -9.11
C VAL A 5 14.09 -32.75 -7.93
N PRO A 6 15.05 -31.82 -8.12
CA PRO A 6 15.54 -31.02 -7.01
C PRO A 6 14.50 -29.96 -6.68
N HIS A 7 13.94 -30.13 -5.49
CA HIS A 7 13.18 -29.14 -4.75
C HIS A 7 14.14 -28.04 -4.28
N SER A 8 13.93 -26.79 -4.72
CA SER A 8 14.39 -25.55 -4.05
C SER A 8 13.91 -24.34 -4.86
N ALA A 9 12.75 -23.77 -4.51
CA ALA A 9 12.44 -22.39 -4.87
C ALA A 9 13.02 -21.50 -3.75
N PRO A 10 13.98 -20.60 -4.03
CA PRO A 10 14.42 -19.63 -3.05
C PRO A 10 13.31 -18.58 -2.85
N GLY A 11 13.10 -18.21 -1.58
CA GLY A 11 12.10 -17.23 -1.17
C GLY A 11 12.17 -15.96 -2.01
N THR A 12 11.02 -15.56 -2.53
CA THR A 12 10.83 -14.28 -3.21
C THR A 12 11.03 -13.15 -2.22
N GLY A 13 12.27 -12.72 -2.07
CA GLY A 13 12.61 -11.46 -1.45
C GLY A 13 11.91 -10.32 -2.18
N VAL A 14 11.29 -9.43 -1.40
CA VAL A 14 10.83 -8.13 -1.90
C VAL A 14 12.01 -7.45 -2.59
N PRO A 15 11.87 -6.86 -3.78
CA PRO A 15 12.97 -6.13 -4.41
C PRO A 15 13.33 -4.96 -3.49
N VAL A 16 14.52 -5.02 -2.90
CA VAL A 16 15.16 -3.89 -2.21
C VAL A 16 15.34 -2.79 -3.26
N LEU A 17 14.43 -1.83 -3.29
CA LEU A 17 14.45 -0.70 -4.24
C LEU A 17 15.39 0.43 -3.79
N LEU A 18 16.30 0.15 -2.86
CA LEU A 18 17.36 1.06 -2.45
C LEU A 18 18.68 0.28 -2.43
N SER A 19 19.22 0.05 -3.63
CA SER A 19 20.61 -0.38 -3.78
C SER A 19 21.55 0.66 -3.16
N ASN A 20 22.50 0.12 -2.41
CA ASN A 20 23.25 0.75 -1.32
C ASN A 20 24.51 1.51 -1.82
N ASP A 21 24.40 2.23 -2.94
CA ASP A 21 25.56 2.87 -3.59
C ASP A 21 25.61 4.40 -3.50
N ALA A 22 24.67 5.02 -2.78
CA ALA A 22 24.80 6.41 -2.38
C ALA A 22 25.13 6.50 -0.89
N LYS A 23 26.41 6.29 -0.53
CA LYS A 23 26.95 6.96 0.65
C LYS A 23 26.64 8.44 0.47
N PHE A 24 25.65 8.99 1.17
CA PHE A 24 25.34 10.42 1.17
C PHE A 24 26.56 11.17 1.73
N PRO A 25 27.48 11.70 0.92
CA PRO A 25 28.67 12.34 1.43
C PRO A 25 28.30 13.81 1.65
N GLY A 26 28.03 14.18 2.90
CA GLY A 26 27.74 15.59 3.24
C GLY A 26 26.44 16.13 2.63
N GLY A 27 25.35 15.36 2.70
CA GLY A 27 24.04 15.81 2.23
C GLY A 27 23.56 17.04 3.00
N ASP A 28 23.22 18.10 2.27
CA ASP A 28 22.64 19.34 2.79
C ASP A 28 21.48 19.03 3.76
N HIS A 29 21.76 19.18 5.06
CA HIS A 29 20.80 18.90 6.13
C HIS A 29 19.54 19.76 6.01
N GLN A 30 19.63 20.94 5.40
CA GLN A 30 18.47 21.82 5.16
C GLN A 30 17.59 21.26 4.05
N LYS A 31 18.18 20.72 2.97
CA LYS A 31 17.46 20.03 1.90
C LYS A 31 16.80 18.74 2.41
N LEU A 32 17.49 17.98 3.26
CA LEU A 32 16.91 16.79 3.90
C LEU A 32 15.75 17.18 4.83
N ALA A 33 15.93 18.19 5.69
CA ALA A 33 14.87 18.68 6.58
C ALA A 33 13.63 19.14 5.82
N ARG A 34 13.81 19.89 4.73
CA ARG A 34 12.70 20.32 3.86
C ARG A 34 11.94 19.13 3.27
N LYS A 35 12.66 18.18 2.67
CA LYS A 35 12.05 16.95 2.13
C LYS A 35 11.29 16.16 3.20
N MET A 36 11.80 16.12 4.43
CA MET A 36 11.14 15.43 5.52
C MET A 36 9.87 16.14 5.99
N ASN A 37 9.81 17.47 5.94
CA ASN A 37 8.56 18.20 6.21
C ASN A 37 7.50 17.95 5.14
N ASP A 38 7.90 17.91 3.86
CA ASP A 38 6.99 17.58 2.76
C ASP A 38 6.44 16.15 2.92
N LEU A 39 7.29 15.20 3.33
CA LEU A 39 6.88 13.83 3.65
C LEU A 39 5.93 13.76 4.85
N ALA A 40 6.20 14.50 5.93
CA ALA A 40 5.32 14.56 7.09
C ALA A 40 3.89 15.01 6.73
N ALA A 41 3.76 15.94 5.78
CA ALA A 41 2.46 16.44 5.34
C ALA A 41 1.63 15.41 4.57
N ILE A 42 2.27 14.39 3.95
CA ILE A 42 1.59 13.31 3.23
C ILE A 42 1.53 12.00 4.03
N CYS A 43 2.35 11.84 5.07
CA CYS A 43 2.33 10.71 5.99
C CYS A 43 1.29 10.86 7.13
N THR A 44 0.26 11.68 6.93
CA THR A 44 -0.86 11.85 7.86
C THR A 44 -2.18 11.43 7.21
N LEU A 45 -3.10 10.91 8.01
CA LEU A 45 -4.47 10.61 7.59
C LEU A 45 -5.47 11.71 7.97
N ARG A 46 -5.00 12.81 8.58
CA ARG A 46 -5.84 13.94 8.99
C ARG A 46 -6.67 14.50 7.84
N TRP A 47 -6.10 14.61 6.64
CA TRP A 47 -6.81 15.12 5.47
C TRP A 47 -7.94 14.20 5.03
N THR A 48 -7.67 12.89 4.98
CA THR A 48 -8.66 11.86 4.66
C THR A 48 -9.80 11.87 5.68
N ARG A 49 -9.47 11.94 6.98
CA ARG A 49 -10.46 12.06 8.05
C ARG A 49 -11.29 13.33 7.94
N THR A 50 -10.65 14.47 7.70
CA THR A 50 -11.36 15.75 7.55
C THR A 50 -12.35 15.70 6.38
N LEU A 51 -11.94 15.09 5.25
CA LEU A 51 -12.81 14.91 4.09
C LEU A 51 -13.98 13.96 4.40
N TYR A 52 -13.71 12.86 5.10
CA TYR A 52 -14.74 11.92 5.56
C TYR A 52 -15.77 12.62 6.47
N ASP A 53 -15.30 13.35 7.48
CA ASP A 53 -16.16 14.07 8.43
C ASP A 53 -16.99 15.14 7.71
N TRP A 54 -16.38 15.84 6.75
CA TRP A 54 -17.08 16.82 5.92
C TRP A 54 -18.21 16.18 5.10
N TYR A 55 -17.96 15.08 4.39
CA TYR A 55 -19.00 14.38 3.61
C TYR A 55 -20.08 13.80 4.50
N THR A 56 -19.71 13.27 5.67
CA THR A 56 -20.65 12.76 6.66
C THR A 56 -21.62 13.84 7.12
N SER A 57 -21.12 15.05 7.39
CA SER A 57 -21.94 16.19 7.75
C SER A 57 -22.75 16.75 6.57
N ALA A 58 -22.13 16.91 5.40
CA ALA A 58 -22.76 17.50 4.22
C ALA A 58 -23.91 16.66 3.67
N TRP A 59 -23.88 15.33 3.87
CA TRP A 59 -24.87 14.38 3.37
C TRP A 59 -25.68 13.69 4.47
N GLU A 60 -25.74 14.30 5.66
CA GLU A 60 -26.49 13.77 6.79
C GLU A 60 -27.93 13.39 6.40
N GLY A 61 -28.32 12.15 6.69
CA GLY A 61 -29.63 11.59 6.35
C GLY A 61 -29.84 11.20 4.87
N GLN A 62 -28.84 11.35 4.01
CA GLN A 62 -28.93 11.00 2.57
C GLN A 62 -27.97 9.90 2.16
N LYS A 63 -26.66 10.11 2.38
CA LYS A 63 -25.60 9.21 1.96
C LYS A 63 -24.48 9.22 3.00
N SER A 64 -23.84 8.08 3.18
CA SER A 64 -22.64 7.98 4.02
C SER A 64 -21.41 7.77 3.14
N PRO A 65 -20.31 8.51 3.35
CA PRO A 65 -19.05 8.20 2.69
C PRO A 65 -18.60 6.78 3.10
N VAL A 66 -18.13 6.02 2.11
CA VAL A 66 -17.65 4.64 2.31
C VAL A 66 -16.13 4.64 2.45
N ILE A 67 -15.63 4.06 3.54
CA ILE A 67 -14.20 3.82 3.72
C ILE A 67 -13.90 2.38 3.30
N LEU A 68 -12.91 2.21 2.42
CA LEU A 68 -12.44 0.89 1.98
C LEU A 68 -11.04 0.65 2.54
N ASP A 69 -10.85 -0.51 3.16
CA ASP A 69 -9.53 -0.99 3.56
C ASP A 69 -8.92 -1.85 2.46
N ALA A 70 -7.65 -1.62 2.16
CA ALA A 70 -6.96 -2.30 1.07
C ALA A 70 -6.79 -3.80 1.32
N ALA A 71 -6.53 -4.21 2.56
CA ALA A 71 -6.38 -5.63 2.90
C ALA A 71 -7.73 -6.35 2.81
N ASP A 72 -8.81 -5.73 3.30
CA ASP A 72 -10.15 -6.30 3.19
C ASP A 72 -10.58 -6.48 1.73
N ILE A 73 -10.33 -5.50 0.84
CA ILE A 73 -10.65 -5.61 -0.59
C ILE A 73 -9.83 -6.70 -1.30
N VAL A 74 -8.55 -6.86 -0.95
CA VAL A 74 -7.66 -7.86 -1.55
C VAL A 74 -8.03 -9.29 -1.12
N GLU A 75 -8.44 -9.47 0.13
CA GLU A 75 -8.68 -10.80 0.71
C GLU A 75 -10.14 -11.24 0.67
N GLN A 76 -11.08 -10.30 0.56
CA GLN A 76 -12.51 -10.59 0.59
C GLN A 76 -13.17 -10.11 -0.72
N PRO A 77 -13.11 -10.90 -1.80
CA PRO A 77 -13.78 -10.58 -3.07
C PRO A 77 -15.26 -10.22 -2.92
N GLU A 78 -15.96 -10.82 -1.94
CA GLU A 78 -17.36 -10.51 -1.65
C GLU A 78 -17.56 -9.07 -1.16
N LEU A 79 -16.60 -8.49 -0.43
CA LEU A 79 -16.67 -7.09 -0.01
C LEU A 79 -16.62 -6.15 -1.21
N THR A 80 -15.88 -6.51 -2.26
CA THR A 80 -15.84 -5.73 -3.51
C THR A 80 -17.18 -5.79 -4.25
N ARG A 81 -17.85 -6.95 -4.26
CA ARG A 81 -19.21 -7.09 -4.80
C ARG A 81 -20.22 -6.25 -4.01
N HIS A 82 -20.17 -6.35 -2.68
CA HIS A 82 -21.01 -5.57 -1.79
C HIS A 82 -20.80 -4.05 -1.98
N PHE A 83 -19.56 -3.61 -2.12
CA PHE A 83 -19.26 -2.22 -2.45
C PHE A 83 -19.90 -1.79 -3.77
N CYS A 84 -19.78 -2.60 -4.83
CA CYS A 84 -20.43 -2.31 -6.12
C CYS A 84 -21.95 -2.15 -5.97
N ASP A 85 -22.61 -3.01 -5.20
CA ASP A 85 -24.04 -2.89 -4.92
C ASP A 85 -24.38 -1.55 -4.25
N ILE A 86 -23.60 -1.14 -3.24
CA ILE A 86 -23.81 0.13 -2.51
C ILE A 86 -23.75 1.34 -3.44
N ILE A 87 -22.79 1.36 -4.38
CA ILE A 87 -22.58 2.50 -5.27
C ILE A 87 -23.36 2.41 -6.59
N GLY A 88 -24.18 1.38 -6.77
CA GLY A 88 -25.02 1.19 -7.95
C GLY A 88 -24.27 0.71 -9.20
N LEU A 89 -23.16 0.00 -9.02
CA LEU A 89 -22.46 -0.70 -10.10
C LEU A 89 -22.93 -2.16 -10.20
N ASP A 90 -22.88 -2.73 -11.41
CA ASP A 90 -23.25 -4.13 -11.67
C ASP A 90 -22.17 -5.11 -11.15
N PRO A 91 -22.44 -5.90 -10.09
CA PRO A 91 -21.45 -6.81 -9.51
C PRO A 91 -21.05 -7.95 -10.45
N SER A 92 -21.87 -8.24 -11.48
CA SER A 92 -21.56 -9.28 -12.47
C SER A 92 -20.42 -8.89 -13.41
N LYS A 93 -20.04 -7.60 -13.44
CA LYS A 93 -18.95 -7.07 -14.27
C LYS A 93 -17.60 -7.02 -13.56
N ILE A 94 -17.54 -7.37 -12.27
CA ILE A 94 -16.29 -7.34 -11.51
C ILE A 94 -15.34 -8.42 -12.03
N GLN A 95 -14.10 -8.03 -12.27
CA GLN A 95 -13.03 -8.92 -12.73
C GLN A 95 -11.96 -9.05 -11.66
N PHE A 96 -11.67 -10.29 -11.27
CA PHE A 96 -10.58 -10.64 -10.35
C PHE A 96 -9.35 -11.19 -11.09
N GLU A 97 -9.50 -11.43 -12.39
CA GLU A 97 -8.48 -11.92 -13.29
C GLU A 97 -8.45 -11.03 -14.54
N TRP A 98 -7.26 -10.83 -15.09
CA TRP A 98 -7.04 -10.02 -16.28
C TRP A 98 -5.88 -10.55 -17.11
N LYS A 99 -5.79 -10.09 -18.36
CA LYS A 99 -4.68 -10.46 -19.24
C LYS A 99 -3.42 -9.67 -18.86
N ALA A 100 -2.38 -10.40 -18.47
CA ALA A 100 -1.05 -9.83 -18.26
C ALA A 100 -0.50 -9.18 -19.55
N VAL A 101 0.20 -8.06 -19.39
CA VAL A 101 0.98 -7.44 -20.47
C VAL A 101 2.23 -8.28 -20.71
N ASP A 102 2.49 -8.58 -21.98
CA ASP A 102 3.70 -9.30 -22.38
C ASP A 102 4.97 -8.45 -22.16
N GLN A 103 6.11 -9.14 -22.04
CA GLN A 103 7.39 -8.49 -21.74
C GLN A 103 7.85 -7.55 -22.85
N GLU A 104 7.53 -7.86 -24.11
CA GLU A 104 7.92 -7.04 -25.26
C GLU A 104 7.21 -5.68 -25.22
N LYS A 105 5.91 -5.68 -24.97
CA LYS A 105 5.11 -4.47 -24.81
C LYS A 105 5.47 -3.71 -23.55
N LEU A 106 5.79 -4.39 -22.45
CA LEU A 106 6.25 -3.73 -21.23
C LEU A 106 7.60 -3.02 -21.45
N ALA A 107 8.52 -3.63 -22.19
CA ALA A 107 9.83 -3.04 -22.51
C ALA A 107 9.72 -1.75 -23.35
N GLN A 108 8.63 -1.58 -24.12
CA GLN A 108 8.33 -0.35 -24.86
C GLN A 108 7.88 0.81 -23.95
N HIS A 109 7.61 0.54 -22.66
CA HIS A 109 7.19 1.53 -21.68
C HIS A 109 8.17 1.58 -20.49
N PRO A 110 9.33 2.27 -20.61
CA PRO A 110 10.37 2.28 -19.58
C PRO A 110 9.87 2.68 -18.19
N LEU A 111 8.95 3.64 -18.10
CA LEU A 111 8.36 4.03 -16.82
C LEU A 111 7.57 2.88 -16.18
N TRP A 112 6.78 2.15 -16.96
CA TRP A 112 6.00 1.02 -16.45
C TRP A 112 6.91 -0.14 -16.05
N LEU A 113 7.96 -0.39 -16.83
CA LEU A 113 8.96 -1.40 -16.51
C LEU A 113 9.59 -1.15 -15.14
N HIS A 114 9.90 0.11 -14.81
CA HIS A 114 10.54 0.42 -13.53
C HIS A 114 9.57 0.60 -12.34
N THR A 115 8.34 1.08 -12.58
CA THR A 115 7.43 1.48 -11.49
C THR A 115 6.20 0.60 -11.33
N ARG A 116 5.83 -0.16 -12.37
CA ARG A 116 4.55 -0.87 -12.45
C ARG A 116 4.67 -2.30 -12.98
N ALA A 117 5.87 -2.84 -13.17
CA ALA A 117 6.07 -4.15 -13.81
C ALA A 117 5.19 -5.24 -13.18
N THR A 118 5.20 -5.37 -11.86
CA THR A 118 4.39 -6.37 -11.15
C THR A 118 2.88 -6.20 -11.36
N LEU A 119 2.39 -4.97 -11.49
CA LEU A 119 0.99 -4.70 -11.77
C LEU A 119 0.64 -5.03 -13.23
N MET A 120 1.53 -4.69 -14.17
CA MET A 120 1.27 -4.91 -15.59
C MET A 120 1.38 -6.38 -15.99
N THR A 121 2.24 -7.15 -15.33
CA THR A 121 2.48 -8.57 -15.64
C THR A 121 1.66 -9.54 -14.79
N SER A 122 0.88 -9.06 -13.81
CA SER A 122 -0.03 -9.91 -13.08
C SER A 122 -1.23 -10.30 -13.93
N SER A 123 -1.85 -11.45 -13.59
CA SER A 123 -3.07 -11.93 -14.22
C SER A 123 -4.28 -11.93 -13.28
N GLY A 124 -4.14 -11.34 -12.10
CA GLY A 124 -5.16 -11.29 -11.06
C GLY A 124 -4.62 -10.73 -9.74
N ILE A 125 -5.45 -10.78 -8.71
CA ILE A 125 -5.08 -10.39 -7.35
C ILE A 125 -4.02 -11.36 -6.81
N THR A 126 -2.88 -10.82 -6.34
CA THR A 126 -1.81 -11.63 -5.74
C THR A 126 -2.02 -11.73 -4.22
N PRO A 127 -2.26 -12.93 -3.67
CA PRO A 127 -2.42 -13.13 -2.23
C PRO A 127 -1.13 -12.81 -1.46
N GLY A 128 -1.25 -12.55 -0.15
CA GLY A 128 -0.10 -12.36 0.75
C GLY A 128 0.61 -11.02 0.63
N LYS A 129 0.04 -10.05 -0.11
CA LYS A 129 0.51 -8.66 -0.18
C LYS A 129 -0.32 -7.71 0.67
N THR A 130 -0.81 -8.20 1.81
CA THR A 130 -1.57 -7.41 2.78
C THR A 130 -0.72 -7.08 3.99
N PHE A 131 -1.18 -6.14 4.80
CA PHE A 131 -0.49 -5.66 6.00
C PHE A 131 -1.06 -6.28 7.28
N ARG A 132 -1.81 -7.39 7.17
CA ARG A 132 -2.39 -8.04 8.35
C ARG A 132 -1.30 -8.63 9.23
N GLY A 133 -1.44 -8.41 10.53
CA GLY A 133 -0.49 -8.91 11.54
C GLY A 133 0.84 -8.16 11.55
N VAL A 134 1.00 -7.11 10.75
CA VAL A 134 2.18 -6.23 10.82
C VAL A 134 2.09 -5.39 12.08
N THR A 135 3.14 -5.42 12.89
CA THR A 135 3.26 -4.59 14.10
C THR A 135 4.21 -3.43 13.85
N ILE A 136 3.99 -2.29 14.52
CA ILE A 136 4.84 -1.10 14.38
C ILE A 136 6.25 -1.42 14.88
N GLU A 137 6.36 -2.25 15.92
CA GLU A 137 7.62 -2.65 16.54
C GLU A 137 8.48 -3.48 15.59
N GLU A 138 7.89 -4.45 14.88
CA GLU A 138 8.60 -5.25 13.88
C GLU A 138 9.05 -4.41 12.69
N GLU A 139 8.22 -3.47 12.24
CA GLU A 139 8.56 -2.57 11.14
C GLU A 139 9.65 -1.57 11.53
N GLU A 140 9.64 -1.06 12.77
CA GLU A 140 10.69 -0.17 13.26
C GLU A 140 12.08 -0.82 13.16
N VAL A 141 12.20 -2.09 13.55
CA VAL A 141 13.46 -2.84 13.45
C VAL A 141 13.93 -2.95 12.00
N LYS A 142 13.00 -3.19 11.07
CA LYS A 142 13.31 -3.22 9.63
C LYS A 142 13.74 -1.86 9.11
N TRP A 143 13.03 -0.79 9.46
CA TRP A 143 13.38 0.57 9.05
C TRP A 143 14.74 1.02 9.57
N ARG A 144 15.11 0.64 10.80
CA ARG A 144 16.45 0.91 11.34
C ARG A 144 17.54 0.20 10.54
N THR A 145 17.28 -1.05 10.18
CA THR A 145 18.20 -1.84 9.34
C THR A 145 18.33 -1.27 7.93
N GLU A 146 17.22 -0.85 7.33
CA GLU A 146 17.17 -0.40 5.94
C GLU A 146 17.60 1.07 5.75
N PHE A 147 17.17 1.96 6.66
CA PHE A 147 17.31 3.42 6.49
C PHE A 147 18.20 4.09 7.54
N GLY A 148 18.64 3.35 8.56
CA GLY A 148 19.38 3.87 9.70
C GLY A 148 18.52 4.62 10.72
N ASP A 149 19.09 4.87 11.90
CA ASP A 149 18.34 5.30 13.09
C ASP A 149 17.59 6.63 12.92
N THR A 150 18.22 7.61 12.27
CA THR A 150 17.64 8.96 12.11
C THR A 150 16.36 8.93 11.27
N VAL A 151 16.35 8.16 10.18
CA VAL A 151 15.19 8.06 9.29
C VAL A 151 14.12 7.20 9.94
N ALA A 152 14.50 6.04 10.49
CA ALA A 152 13.57 5.14 11.17
C ALA A 152 12.83 5.83 12.33
N THR A 153 13.53 6.62 13.14
CA THR A 153 12.92 7.38 14.25
C THR A 153 11.87 8.38 13.75
N LYS A 154 12.10 9.04 12.60
CA LYS A 154 11.13 9.97 12.02
C LYS A 154 9.93 9.25 11.40
N LEU A 155 10.15 8.11 10.74
CA LEU A 155 9.06 7.26 10.25
C LEU A 155 8.16 6.81 11.40
N LEU A 156 8.75 6.33 12.49
CA LEU A 156 8.02 5.93 13.70
C LEU A 156 7.16 7.07 14.25
N GLN A 157 7.72 8.28 14.36
CA GLN A 157 6.99 9.46 14.83
C GLN A 157 5.79 9.80 13.93
N TRP A 158 5.94 9.71 12.60
CA TRP A 158 4.84 9.97 11.67
C TRP A 158 3.76 8.89 11.76
N VAL A 159 4.15 7.62 11.82
CA VAL A 159 3.21 6.50 11.98
C VAL A 159 2.42 6.65 13.27
N GLN A 160 3.11 6.83 14.41
CA GLN A 160 2.47 7.06 15.71
C GLN A 160 1.53 8.28 15.69
N GLY A 161 1.96 9.38 15.06
CA GLY A 161 1.14 10.58 14.90
C GLY A 161 -0.10 10.39 14.03
N ALA A 162 -0.09 9.44 13.10
CA ALA A 162 -1.21 9.12 12.21
C ALA A 162 -2.18 8.08 12.81
N MET A 163 -1.79 7.32 13.84
CA MET A 163 -2.57 6.20 14.37
C MET A 163 -3.98 6.57 14.82
N ALA A 164 -4.17 7.71 15.48
CA ALA A 164 -5.49 8.14 15.93
C ALA A 164 -6.48 8.37 14.77
N ASP A 165 -5.98 8.91 13.65
CA ASP A 165 -6.79 9.11 12.44
C ASP A 165 -6.99 7.78 11.67
N TYR A 166 -5.96 6.92 11.65
CA TYR A 166 -6.06 5.57 11.11
C TYR A 166 -7.15 4.76 11.80
N GLU A 167 -7.09 4.63 13.13
CA GLU A 167 -8.06 3.86 13.92
C GLU A 167 -9.47 4.42 13.79
N TYR A 168 -9.61 5.75 13.73
CA TYR A 168 -10.90 6.41 13.51
C TYR A 168 -11.54 5.97 12.19
N LEU A 169 -10.78 5.99 11.09
CA LEU A 169 -11.23 5.59 9.75
C LEU A 169 -11.42 4.08 9.65
N PHE A 170 -10.49 3.31 10.21
CA PHE A 170 -10.51 1.85 10.19
C PHE A 170 -11.74 1.27 10.89
N ASN A 171 -12.17 1.88 12.00
CA ASN A 171 -13.39 1.50 12.71
C ASN A 171 -14.69 1.90 11.97
N ARG A 172 -14.58 2.63 10.85
CA ARG A 172 -15.70 3.06 9.99
C ARG A 172 -15.63 2.45 8.58
N ARG A 173 -14.67 1.55 8.35
CA ARG A 173 -14.53 0.87 7.06
C ARG A 173 -15.74 0.00 6.78
N LEU A 174 -16.00 -0.23 5.50
CA LEU A 174 -16.98 -1.19 5.05
C LEU A 174 -16.54 -2.59 5.49
N THR A 175 -17.47 -3.31 6.10
CA THR A 175 -17.34 -4.73 6.44
C THR A 175 -18.55 -5.47 5.88
N LEU A 176 -18.42 -6.78 5.67
CA LEU A 176 -19.55 -7.65 5.33
C LEU A 176 -20.47 -7.86 6.54
#